data_AF-A0A975UAR5-F1
#
_entry.id   AF-A0A975UAR5-F1
#
_cell.length_a   1.000
_cell.length_b   1.000
_cell.length_c   1.000
_cell.angle_alpha   90.00
_cell.angle_beta   90.00
_cell.angle_gamma   90.00
#
_symmetry.space_group_name_H-M   'P 1'
#
loop_
_entity.id
_entity.type
_entity.pdbx_description
1 polymer ?
#
loop_
_entity_poly.entity_id
_entity_poly.type
_entity_poly.pdbx_seq_one_letter_code
_entity_poly.pdbx_strand_id
1 'polypeptide(L)'
;MNVNNVNKNRGFSPPLTWVIKIENGAEKLLGLGAVAGIVALCGVVMLQIFGRLFMDVPPVWTEELSRYLFSGTVALTIGIAYKRGELVAVDLLCNSLNQRNAHFFNAFVALVIFVFGLVLYPSAVQFTQIGEYQMSPTMFFPMSYVFGSTILILLNLMFFALLAFIRHLLSAFHGGDI
;
A
#
# COMPACT_ATOMS: atom_id res chain seq x y z
N MET A 1 9.35 22.60 18.21
CA MET A 1 10.49 21.69 18.40
C MET A 1 10.76 21.00 17.06
N ASN A 2 11.93 21.25 16.47
CA ASN A 2 12.21 20.99 15.05
C ASN A 2 12.49 19.49 14.80
N VAL A 3 11.53 18.78 14.19
CA VAL A 3 11.54 17.32 13.95
C VAL A 3 12.74 16.87 13.09
N ASN A 4 13.31 17.77 12.29
CA ASN A 4 14.41 17.46 11.37
C ASN A 4 15.76 17.17 12.07
N ASN A 5 15.94 17.58 13.33
CA ASN A 5 17.21 17.35 14.06
C ASN A 5 17.22 16.07 14.91
N VAL A 6 16.06 15.43 15.16
CA VAL A 6 16.00 14.17 15.91
C VAL A 6 16.32 12.96 15.03
N ASN A 7 16.08 13.07 13.71
CA ASN A 7 16.34 11.98 12.75
C ASN A 7 17.81 11.86 12.30
N LYS A 8 18.67 12.84 12.61
CA LYS A 8 20.06 12.85 12.11
C LYS A 8 21.04 12.01 12.96
N ASN A 9 20.67 11.66 14.20
CA ASN A 9 21.60 11.06 15.18
C ASN A 9 21.21 9.68 15.73
N ARG A 10 20.20 9.00 15.17
CA ARG A 10 19.98 7.58 15.52
C ARG A 10 20.89 6.72 14.65
N GLY A 11 22.09 6.42 15.16
CA GLY A 11 22.95 5.38 14.61
C GLY A 11 22.20 4.05 14.65
N PHE A 12 21.53 3.71 13.55
CA PHE A 12 20.83 2.44 13.42
C PHE A 12 21.84 1.30 13.48
N SER A 13 21.50 0.21 14.18
CA SER A 13 22.33 -0.99 14.16
C SER A 13 22.51 -1.49 12.71
N PRO A 14 23.68 -2.04 12.34
CA PRO A 14 23.96 -2.51 10.99
C PRO A 14 22.85 -3.39 10.37
N PRO A 15 22.18 -4.31 11.10
CA PRO A 15 21.08 -5.10 10.54
C PRO A 15 19.76 -4.33 10.36
N LEU A 16 19.60 -3.07 10.77
CA LEU A 16 18.39 -2.30 10.46
C LEU A 16 18.53 -1.51 9.15
N THR A 17 19.76 -1.15 8.77
CA THR A 17 20.03 -0.26 7.64
C THR A 17 19.65 -0.88 6.29
N TRP A 18 19.81 -2.20 6.11
CA TRP A 18 19.45 -2.89 4.87
C TRP A 18 17.92 -2.97 4.68
N VAL A 19 17.17 -3.23 5.75
CA VAL A 19 15.70 -3.24 5.74
C VAL A 19 15.17 -1.87 5.30
N ILE A 20 15.67 -0.80 5.92
CA ILE A 20 15.26 0.57 5.59
C ILE A 20 15.62 0.93 4.15
N LYS A 21 16.78 0.48 3.64
CA LYS A 21 17.18 0.71 2.25
C LYS A 21 16.24 0.02 1.26
N ILE A 22 15.82 -1.21 1.55
CA ILE A 22 14.82 -1.95 0.75
C ILE A 22 13.47 -1.24 0.80
N GLU A 23 12.99 -0.89 2.00
CA GLU A 23 11.73 -0.17 2.18
C GLU A 23 11.72 1.14 1.38
N ASN A 24 12.79 1.94 1.45
CA ASN A 24 12.87 3.22 0.76
C ASN A 24 13.01 3.05 -0.77
N GLY A 25 13.71 2.02 -1.23
CA GLY A 25 13.80 1.67 -2.64
C GLY A 25 12.43 1.29 -3.21
N ALA A 26 11.72 0.39 -2.52
CA ALA A 26 10.37 -0.03 -2.88
C ALA A 26 9.39 1.15 -2.85
N GLU A 27 9.42 1.96 -1.79
CA GLU A 27 8.58 3.16 -1.66
C GLU A 27 8.80 4.15 -2.81
N LYS A 28 10.06 4.39 -3.21
CA LYS A 28 10.34 5.31 -4.32
C LYS A 28 9.81 4.78 -5.66
N LEU A 29 9.97 3.48 -5.92
CA LEU A 29 9.49 2.83 -7.15
C LEU A 29 7.96 2.82 -7.20
N LEU A 30 7.32 2.31 -6.15
CA LEU A 30 5.86 2.23 -6.03
C LEU A 30 5.23 3.63 -6.00
N GLY A 31 5.87 4.57 -5.30
CA GLY A 31 5.43 5.96 -5.22
C GLY A 31 5.47 6.67 -6.56
N LEU A 32 6.50 6.42 -7.39
CA LEU A 32 6.56 6.97 -8.75
C LEU A 32 5.41 6.43 -9.64
N GLY A 33 5.13 5.13 -9.53
CA GLY A 33 3.98 4.51 -10.21
C GLY A 33 2.64 5.09 -9.73
N ALA A 34 2.47 5.29 -8.42
CA ALA A 34 1.27 5.89 -7.85
C ALA A 34 1.07 7.33 -8.31
N VAL A 35 2.13 8.15 -8.36
CA VAL A 35 2.04 9.52 -8.89
C VAL A 35 1.61 9.51 -10.35
N ALA A 36 2.19 8.63 -11.17
CA ALA A 36 1.77 8.48 -12.58
C ALA A 36 0.29 8.07 -12.69
N GLY A 37 -0.17 7.15 -11.84
CA GLY A 37 -1.57 6.72 -11.75
C GLY A 37 -2.52 7.86 -11.38
N ILE A 38 -2.17 8.67 -10.39
CA ILE A 38 -2.95 9.86 -9.98
C ILE A 38 -3.00 10.90 -11.10
N VAL A 39 -1.87 11.18 -11.75
CA VAL A 39 -1.83 12.14 -12.87
C VAL A 39 -2.73 11.66 -14.02
N ALA A 40 -2.67 10.36 -14.36
CA ALA A 40 -3.55 9.75 -15.35
C ALA A 40 -5.03 9.85 -14.94
N LEU A 41 -5.34 9.54 -13.68
CA LEU A 41 -6.70 9.64 -13.14
C LEU A 41 -7.23 11.08 -13.24
N CYS A 42 -6.44 12.07 -12.84
CA CYS A 42 -6.79 13.48 -12.99
C CYS A 42 -7.05 13.83 -14.47
N GLY A 43 -6.21 13.38 -15.40
CA GLY A 43 -6.42 13.58 -16.83
C GLY A 43 -7.74 12.99 -17.34
N VAL A 44 -8.07 11.76 -16.93
CA VAL A 44 -9.32 11.08 -17.30
C VAL A 44 -10.54 11.81 -16.73
N VAL A 45 -10.49 12.22 -15.47
CA VAL A 45 -11.58 12.98 -14.85
C VAL A 45 -11.74 14.36 -15.49
N MET A 46 -10.66 15.04 -15.84
CA MET A 46 -10.72 16.30 -16.58
C MET A 46 -11.35 16.12 -17.96
N LEU A 47 -11.00 15.05 -18.68
CA LEU A 47 -11.63 14.69 -19.94
C LEU A 47 -13.13 14.41 -19.77
N GLN A 48 -13.51 13.71 -18.70
CA GLN A 48 -14.90 13.44 -18.37
C GLN A 48 -15.70 14.72 -18.10
N ILE A 49 -15.11 15.67 -17.35
CA ILE A 49 -15.70 16.99 -17.10
C ILE A 49 -15.85 17.76 -18.42
N PHE A 50 -14.80 17.81 -19.23
CA PHE A 50 -14.83 18.46 -20.54
C PHE A 50 -15.91 17.86 -21.45
N GLY A 51 -15.99 16.53 -21.53
CA GLY A 51 -17.00 15.84 -22.33
C GLY A 51 -18.42 16.15 -21.88
N ARG A 52 -18.68 16.33 -20.59
CA ARG A 52 -20.02 16.70 -20.08
C ARG A 52 -20.39 18.17 -20.32
N LEU A 53 -19.39 19.05 -20.47
CA LEU A 53 -19.62 20.48 -20.64
C LEU A 53 -19.64 20.92 -22.10
N PHE A 54 -18.88 20.25 -22.97
CA PHE A 54 -18.63 20.70 -24.33
C PHE A 54 -19.02 19.68 -25.42
N MET A 55 -19.33 18.43 -25.08
CA MET A 55 -19.76 17.42 -26.06
C MET A 55 -21.23 17.05 -25.87
N ASP A 56 -21.93 16.79 -26.97
CA ASP A 56 -23.33 16.32 -26.94
C ASP A 56 -23.47 14.92 -26.31
N VAL A 57 -22.44 14.07 -26.50
CA VAL A 57 -22.38 12.72 -25.92
C VAL A 57 -21.06 12.56 -25.15
N PRO A 58 -21.10 12.54 -23.81
CA PRO A 58 -19.89 12.39 -23.01
C PRO A 58 -19.29 10.97 -23.15
N PRO A 59 -17.96 10.83 -23.13
CA PRO A 59 -17.29 9.55 -23.29
C PRO A 59 -17.49 8.64 -22.07
N VAL A 60 -18.36 7.63 -22.20
CA VAL A 60 -18.78 6.73 -21.11
C VAL A 60 -17.60 5.93 -20.52
N TRP A 61 -16.60 5.59 -21.33
CA TRP A 61 -15.45 4.78 -20.90
C TRP A 61 -14.58 5.46 -19.83
N THR A 62 -14.64 6.79 -19.73
CA THR A 62 -13.89 7.56 -18.72
C THR A 62 -14.31 7.22 -17.30
N GLU A 63 -15.59 6.86 -17.10
CA GLU A 63 -16.12 6.45 -15.81
C GLU A 63 -15.55 5.09 -15.37
N GLU A 64 -15.42 4.14 -16.29
CA GLU A 64 -14.78 2.85 -16.03
C GLU A 64 -13.28 3.02 -15.79
N LEU A 65 -12.59 3.78 -16.63
CA LEU A 65 -11.14 3.92 -16.56
C LEU A 65 -10.70 4.61 -15.26
N SER A 66 -11.43 5.64 -14.81
CA SER A 66 -11.12 6.32 -13.56
C SER A 66 -11.17 5.37 -12.35
N ARG A 67 -12.14 4.45 -12.30
CA ARG A 67 -12.21 3.41 -11.27
C ARG A 67 -11.02 2.44 -11.33
N TYR A 68 -10.60 2.04 -12.53
CA TYR A 68 -9.47 1.12 -12.71
C TYR A 68 -8.15 1.78 -12.33
N LEU A 69 -7.93 3.04 -12.73
CA LEU A 69 -6.76 3.82 -12.34
C LEU A 69 -6.73 4.07 -10.83
N PHE A 70 -7.88 4.33 -10.21
CA PHE A 70 -7.98 4.47 -8.75
C PHE A 70 -7.59 3.17 -8.05
N SER A 71 -8.18 2.03 -8.44
CA SER A 71 -7.86 0.72 -7.86
C SER A 71 -6.38 0.37 -8.03
N GLY A 72 -5.82 0.60 -9.23
CA GLY A 72 -4.40 0.39 -9.50
C GLY A 72 -3.49 1.29 -8.64
N THR A 73 -3.86 2.55 -8.44
CA THR A 73 -3.11 3.47 -7.57
C THR A 73 -3.13 2.98 -6.12
N VAL A 74 -4.29 2.56 -5.60
CA VAL A 74 -4.41 1.98 -4.25
C VAL A 74 -3.53 0.75 -4.12
N ALA A 75 -3.49 -0.12 -5.13
CA ALA A 75 -2.64 -1.31 -5.15
C ALA A 75 -1.14 -1.00 -5.01
N LEU A 76 -0.69 0.14 -5.54
CA LEU A 76 0.70 0.58 -5.42
C LEU A 76 0.98 1.25 -4.07
N THR A 77 0.03 2.01 -3.53
CA THR A 77 0.24 2.87 -2.34
C THR A 77 -0.04 2.16 -1.01
N ILE A 78 -0.85 1.09 -0.98
CA ILE A 78 -1.32 0.49 0.28
C ILE A 78 -0.19 0.11 1.26
N GLY A 79 0.91 -0.47 0.78
CA GLY A 79 2.04 -0.82 1.65
C GLY A 79 2.85 0.38 2.11
N ILE A 80 2.91 1.45 1.31
CA ILE A 80 3.51 2.74 1.72
C ILE A 80 2.68 3.36 2.85
N ALA A 81 1.35 3.38 2.70
CA ALA A 81 0.43 3.88 3.72
C ALA A 81 0.55 3.06 5.02
N TYR A 82 0.66 1.74 4.92
CA TYR A 82 0.94 0.87 6.07
C TYR A 82 2.27 1.22 6.75
N LYS A 83 3.37 1.36 6.00
CA LYS A 83 4.69 1.73 6.55
C LYS A 83 4.64 3.06 7.31
N ARG A 84 3.88 4.02 6.80
CA ARG A 84 3.73 5.38 7.35
C ARG A 84 2.76 5.45 8.53
N GLY A 85 2.04 4.37 8.85
CA GLY A 85 1.00 4.38 9.88
C GLY A 85 -0.22 5.21 9.47
N GLU A 86 -0.47 5.39 8.18
CA GLU A 86 -1.61 6.15 7.64
C GLU A 86 -2.88 5.28 7.54
N LEU A 87 -2.75 3.96 7.74
CA LEU A 87 -3.91 3.09 7.93
C LEU A 87 -4.51 3.33 9.33
N VAL A 88 -5.84 3.25 9.41
CA VAL A 88 -6.55 3.43 10.67
C VAL A 88 -6.04 2.42 11.70
N ALA A 89 -5.35 2.93 12.72
CA ALA A 89 -4.78 2.17 13.82
C ALA A 89 -5.26 2.75 15.16
N VAL A 90 -5.44 1.87 16.16
CA VAL A 90 -5.81 2.27 17.51
C VAL A 90 -4.54 2.30 18.36
N ASP A 91 -3.94 3.49 18.50
CA ASP A 91 -2.66 3.65 19.20
C ASP A 91 -2.76 3.68 20.74
N LEU A 92 -3.98 3.62 21.28
CA LEU A 92 -4.23 3.69 22.73
C LEU A 92 -3.51 2.59 23.52
N LEU A 93 -3.41 1.38 22.97
CA LEU A 93 -2.73 0.24 23.60
C LEU A 93 -1.20 0.35 23.47
N CYS A 94 -0.69 0.80 22.32
CA CYS A 94 0.74 0.97 22.09
C CYS A 94 1.37 2.02 23.00
N ASN A 95 0.67 3.13 23.23
CA ASN A 95 1.18 4.26 24.01
C ASN A 95 1.28 4.00 25.52
N SER A 96 0.62 2.94 26.01
CA SER A 96 0.67 2.55 27.42
C SER A 96 1.79 1.55 27.74
N LEU A 97 2.52 1.04 26.74
CA LEU A 97 3.53 0.01 26.90
C LEU A 97 4.95 0.59 26.97
N ASN A 98 5.83 -0.08 27.72
CA ASN A 98 7.27 0.20 27.66
C ASN A 98 7.80 -0.03 26.23
N GLN A 99 8.84 0.71 25.83
CA GLN A 99 9.36 0.71 24.46
C GLN A 99 9.60 -0.69 23.89
N ARG A 100 10.20 -1.61 24.68
CA ARG A 100 10.45 -3.00 24.26
C ARG A 100 9.16 -3.79 24.00
N ASN A 101 8.15 -3.64 24.86
CA ASN A 101 6.87 -4.33 24.73
C ASN A 101 6.06 -3.76 23.56
N ALA A 102 6.16 -2.44 23.31
CA ALA A 102 5.57 -1.82 22.14
C ALA A 102 6.20 -2.37 20.83
N HIS A 103 7.51 -2.64 20.80
CA HIS A 103 8.13 -3.29 19.64
C HIS A 103 7.62 -4.71 19.41
N PHE A 104 7.51 -5.54 20.46
CA PHE A 104 6.93 -6.88 20.33
C PHE A 104 5.47 -6.87 19.90
N PHE A 105 4.66 -5.96 20.44
CA PHE A 105 3.26 -5.81 20.05
C PHE A 105 3.12 -5.40 18.58
N ASN A 106 3.89 -4.42 18.12
CA ASN A 106 3.89 -4.02 16.71
C ASN A 106 4.40 -5.14 15.79
N ALA A 107 5.38 -5.93 16.22
CA ALA A 107 5.79 -7.13 15.49
C ALA A 107 4.64 -8.14 15.40
N PHE A 108 3.93 -8.39 16.50
CA PHE A 108 2.77 -9.28 16.50
C PHE A 108 1.67 -8.80 15.55
N VAL A 109 1.33 -7.50 15.57
CA VAL A 109 0.37 -6.91 14.62
C VAL A 109 0.81 -7.11 13.18
N ALA A 110 2.09 -6.82 12.87
CA ALA A 110 2.64 -7.01 11.53
C ALA A 110 2.57 -8.49 11.08
N LEU A 111 2.83 -9.43 11.98
CA LEU A 111 2.71 -10.86 11.71
C LEU A 111 1.25 -11.26 11.43
N VAL A 112 0.29 -10.76 12.21
CA VAL A 112 -1.14 -11.00 11.99
C VAL A 112 -1.58 -10.48 10.62
N ILE A 113 -1.16 -9.28 10.23
CA ILE A 113 -1.46 -8.72 8.91
C ILE A 113 -0.87 -9.60 7.80
N PHE A 114 0.37 -10.06 7.94
CA PHE A 114 1.01 -10.94 6.98
C PHE A 114 0.28 -12.28 6.82
N VAL A 115 -0.06 -12.93 7.94
CA VAL A 115 -0.80 -14.20 7.96
C VAL A 115 -2.20 -14.03 7.39
N PHE A 116 -2.89 -12.93 7.73
CA PHE A 116 -4.20 -12.62 7.16
C PHE A 116 -4.12 -12.43 5.64
N GLY A 117 -3.08 -11.75 5.13
CA GLY A 117 -2.80 -11.66 3.71
C GLY A 117 -2.62 -13.03 3.04
N LEU A 118 -1.89 -13.96 3.68
CA LEU A 118 -1.73 -15.34 3.19
C LEU A 118 -3.06 -16.10 3.14
N VAL A 119 -3.92 -15.94 4.14
CA VAL A 119 -5.25 -16.58 4.18
C VAL A 119 -6.15 -16.03 3.07
N LEU A 120 -6.09 -14.73 2.78
CA LEU A 120 -6.89 -14.11 1.72
C LEU A 120 -6.34 -14.31 0.31
N TYR A 121 -5.05 -14.61 0.16
CA TYR A 121 -4.40 -14.71 -1.15
C TYR A 121 -5.10 -15.70 -2.11
N PRO A 122 -5.46 -16.94 -1.70
CA PRO A 122 -6.20 -17.87 -2.57
C PRO A 122 -7.55 -17.30 -3.03
N SER A 123 -8.27 -16.61 -2.13
CA SER A 123 -9.55 -15.97 -2.47
C SER A 123 -9.37 -14.82 -3.45
N ALA A 124 -8.28 -14.05 -3.36
CA ALA A 124 -7.96 -13.00 -4.32
C ALA A 124 -7.59 -13.56 -5.71
N VAL A 125 -6.92 -14.72 -5.76
CA VAL A 125 -6.66 -15.43 -7.01
C VAL A 125 -7.96 -15.91 -7.65
N GLN A 126 -8.84 -16.55 -6.88
CA GLN A 126 -10.16 -16.97 -7.37
C GLN A 126 -10.99 -15.78 -7.86
N PHE A 127 -10.96 -14.67 -7.13
CA PHE A 127 -11.64 -13.44 -7.54
C PHE A 127 -11.11 -12.92 -8.88
N THR A 128 -9.80 -12.96 -9.09
CA THR A 128 -9.17 -12.56 -10.36
C THR A 128 -9.58 -13.47 -11.53
N GLN A 129 -9.66 -14.78 -11.30
CA GLN A 129 -10.08 -15.76 -12.31
C GLN A 129 -11.53 -15.55 -12.75
N ILE A 130 -12.43 -15.15 -11.84
CA ILE A 130 -13.81 -14.78 -12.21
C ILE A 130 -13.82 -13.64 -13.25
N GLY A 131 -12.83 -12.74 -13.18
CA GLY A 131 -12.67 -11.63 -14.12
C GLY A 131 -12.27 -12.03 -15.53
N GLU A 132 -11.77 -13.25 -15.77
CA GLU A 132 -11.46 -13.73 -17.11
C GLU A 132 -12.71 -13.97 -17.96
N TYR A 133 -13.83 -14.28 -17.30
CA TYR A 133 -15.11 -14.52 -17.94
C TYR A 133 -15.96 -13.24 -18.08
N GLN A 134 -15.41 -12.08 -17.69
CA GLN A 134 -16.12 -10.81 -17.67
C GLN A 134 -15.36 -9.74 -18.47
N MET A 135 -16.04 -9.19 -19.48
CA MET A 135 -15.53 -8.05 -20.24
C MET A 135 -16.12 -6.76 -19.70
N SER A 136 -15.33 -5.69 -19.71
CA SER A 136 -15.85 -4.38 -19.29
C SER A 136 -16.91 -3.89 -20.29
N PRO A 137 -18.06 -3.39 -19.82
CA PRO A 137 -19.19 -3.01 -20.69
C PRO A 137 -18.83 -1.95 -21.74
N THR A 138 -17.96 -1.02 -21.38
CA THR A 138 -17.70 0.16 -22.22
C THR A 138 -16.37 0.10 -22.96
N MET A 139 -15.32 -0.44 -22.32
CA MET A 139 -13.99 -0.56 -22.94
C MET A 139 -13.73 -1.91 -23.60
N PHE A 140 -14.60 -2.91 -23.42
CA PHE A 140 -14.36 -4.29 -23.87
C PHE A 140 -12.98 -4.81 -23.44
N PHE A 141 -12.56 -4.44 -22.22
CA PHE A 141 -11.29 -4.85 -21.64
C PHE A 141 -11.52 -5.99 -20.63
N PRO A 142 -10.67 -7.02 -20.59
CA PRO A 142 -10.82 -8.12 -19.63
C PRO A 142 -10.75 -7.60 -18.20
N MET A 143 -11.75 -7.94 -17.36
CA MET A 143 -11.77 -7.51 -15.96
C MET A 143 -10.70 -8.20 -15.10
N SER A 144 -10.06 -9.25 -15.62
CA SER A 144 -8.94 -9.95 -14.97
C SER A 144 -7.83 -9.00 -14.52
N TYR A 145 -7.51 -7.97 -15.30
CA TYR A 145 -6.50 -6.97 -14.91
C TYR A 145 -6.95 -6.10 -13.72
N VAL A 146 -8.23 -5.72 -13.69
CA VAL A 146 -8.81 -4.90 -12.63
C VAL A 146 -8.89 -5.71 -11.34
N PHE A 147 -9.37 -6.95 -11.41
CA PHE A 147 -9.43 -7.84 -10.25
C PHE A 147 -8.03 -8.28 -9.79
N GLY A 148 -7.07 -8.38 -10.72
CA GLY A 148 -5.67 -8.61 -10.40
C GLY A 148 -5.06 -7.51 -9.52
N SER A 149 -5.63 -6.29 -9.51
CA SER A 149 -5.22 -5.25 -8.57
C SER A 149 -5.44 -5.66 -7.10
N THR A 150 -6.42 -6.52 -6.80
CA THR A 150 -6.63 -7.09 -5.46
C THR A 150 -5.45 -7.97 -5.02
N ILE A 151 -4.88 -8.75 -5.95
CA ILE A 151 -3.67 -9.54 -5.67
C ILE A 151 -2.50 -8.59 -5.38
N LEU A 152 -2.32 -7.55 -6.18
CA LEU A 152 -1.26 -6.56 -5.97
C LEU A 152 -1.40 -5.83 -4.63
N ILE A 153 -2.62 -5.47 -4.21
CA ILE A 153 -2.91 -4.89 -2.89
C ILE A 153 -2.38 -5.82 -1.79
N LEU A 154 -2.76 -7.10 -1.83
CA LEU A 154 -2.36 -8.07 -0.82
C LEU A 154 -0.85 -8.30 -0.80
N LEU A 155 -0.23 -8.46 -1.97
CA LEU A 155 1.22 -8.67 -2.06
C LEU A 155 2.00 -7.46 -1.52
N ASN A 156 1.58 -6.25 -1.87
CA ASN A 156 2.22 -5.02 -1.40
C ASN A 156 2.08 -4.87 0.12
N LEU A 157 0.87 -5.08 0.65
CA LEU A 157 0.63 -5.06 2.09
C LEU A 157 1.44 -6.13 2.83
N MET A 158 1.46 -7.37 2.34
CA MET A 158 2.25 -8.46 2.92
C MET A 158 3.76 -8.16 2.90
N PHE A 159 4.26 -7.58 1.80
CA PHE A 159 5.66 -7.22 1.68
C PHE A 159 6.09 -6.21 2.76
N PHE A 160 5.34 -5.11 2.93
CA PHE A 160 5.65 -4.12 3.97
C PHE A 160 5.35 -4.63 5.38
N ALA A 161 4.34 -5.49 5.56
CA ALA A 161 4.08 -6.15 6.85
C ALA A 161 5.26 -7.03 7.28
N LEU A 162 5.84 -7.80 6.36
CA LEU A 162 7.01 -8.63 6.63
C LEU A 162 8.24 -7.79 7.01
N LEU A 163 8.50 -6.70 6.28
CA LEU A 163 9.61 -5.80 6.60
C LEU A 163 9.41 -5.11 7.95
N ALA A 164 8.19 -4.67 8.25
CA ALA A 164 7.84 -4.11 9.55
C ALA A 164 8.07 -5.14 10.66
N PHE A 165 7.64 -6.39 10.48
CA PHE A 165 7.87 -7.48 11.43
C PHE A 165 9.37 -7.63 11.74
N ILE A 166 10.21 -7.75 10.72
CA ILE A 166 11.67 -7.88 10.86
C ILE A 166 12.24 -6.67 11.61
N ARG A 167 11.82 -5.45 11.23
CA ARG A 167 12.29 -4.19 11.84
C ARG A 167 11.95 -4.11 13.33
N HIS A 168 10.70 -4.41 13.69
CA HIS A 168 10.24 -4.37 15.08
C HIS A 168 10.89 -5.46 15.93
N LEU A 169 11.09 -6.66 15.37
CA LEU A 169 11.77 -7.77 16.03
C LEU A 169 13.24 -7.45 16.28
N LEU A 170 13.99 -6.97 15.27
CA LEU A 170 15.38 -6.55 15.43
C LEU A 170 15.56 -5.42 16.46
N SER A 171 14.62 -4.48 16.47
CA SER A 171 14.63 -3.35 17.42
C SER A 171 14.32 -3.79 18.86
N ALA A 172 13.46 -4.80 19.04
CA ALA A 172 13.15 -5.37 20.36
C ALA A 172 14.34 -6.11 21.01
N PHE A 173 15.25 -6.66 20.18
CA PHE A 173 16.47 -7.33 20.65
C PHE A 173 17.63 -6.37 20.92
N HIS A 174 17.77 -5.27 20.15
CA HIS A 174 18.85 -4.29 20.36
C HIS A 174 18.48 -3.17 21.35
N GLY A 175 17.19 -2.91 21.58
CA GLY A 175 16.72 -1.89 22.54
C GLY A 175 16.80 -2.32 24.02
N GLY A 176 17.51 -3.41 24.33
CA GLY A 176 17.79 -3.85 25.70
C GLY A 176 19.09 -3.30 26.30
N ASP A 177 19.95 -2.68 25.48
CA ASP A 177 21.32 -2.29 25.86
C ASP A 177 21.55 -0.76 25.92
N ILE A 178 20.51 0.05 26.13
CA ILE A 178 20.62 1.50 26.38
C ILE A 178 19.84 1.90 27.63
#